data_AF-A0A937JBH3-F1
#
_entry.id   AF-A0A937JBH3-F1
#
_cell.length_a   1.000
_cell.length_b   1.000
_cell.length_c   1.000
_cell.angle_alpha   90.00
_cell.angle_beta   90.00
_cell.angle_gamma   90.00
#
_symmetry.space_group_name_H-M   'P 1'
#
loop_
_entity.id
_entity.type
_entity.pdbx_description
1 polymer ?
#
loop_
_entity_poly.entity_id
_entity_poly.type
_entity_poly.pdbx_seq_one_letter_code
_entity_poly.pdbx_strand_id
1 'polypeptide(L)'
;MKPLFDYDFSKRVILDTNTLLNATFNRGGLAAHAISVLRRMATPVYVTPSIEAEVGRVSDRLKRKYRLAYDPAQAVRTVLRAQGILFAPPPRGPPIPHVNKIDEPIARAARHLDAAIITDDIEFIVEARAAGIEAWQYWEVSRSYSGDGELPDLSKVVRYGAPNGKCGYIFVRAVPGSWAGLKIEERFSICEISEGLWLYYDGLSEQWKVQTPAGEIVRLSMPLENDGHYIVGVNLRPTEKGCHIALMAAKQGGQEAIARADVRAAGKGIGNSELSIGHNRHQLEHWNGAIKDLVVASGSLPPRTFRLLVSTEDLSPNPADSDTLAEAVQRVIALVR
;
A
#
# COMPACT_ATOMS: atom_id res chain seq x y z
N MET A 1 11.41 24.36 8.32
CA MET A 1 10.84 23.09 7.84
C MET A 1 11.70 21.97 8.41
N LYS A 2 11.17 21.16 9.34
CA LYS A 2 11.85 19.92 9.74
C LYS A 2 11.80 18.96 8.55
N PRO A 3 12.84 18.16 8.28
CA PRO A 3 12.71 17.05 7.34
C PRO A 3 11.51 16.19 7.78
N LEU A 4 10.70 15.73 6.82
CA LEU A 4 9.52 14.92 7.11
C LEU A 4 9.89 13.55 7.71
N PHE A 5 11.16 13.12 7.58
CA PHE A 5 11.68 11.84 8.06
C PHE A 5 13.15 11.99 8.49
N ASP A 6 13.51 11.41 9.63
CA ASP A 6 14.84 11.54 10.28
C ASP A 6 15.82 10.41 9.90
N TYR A 7 15.59 9.66 8.81
CA TYR A 7 16.52 8.59 8.41
C TYR A 7 17.55 9.07 7.39
N ASP A 8 18.82 8.88 7.77
CA ASP A 8 19.97 9.13 6.90
C ASP A 8 20.15 7.96 5.91
N PHE A 9 19.53 8.11 4.73
CA PHE A 9 19.69 7.16 3.63
C PHE A 9 21.10 7.14 3.01
N SER A 10 22.10 7.86 3.55
CA SER A 10 23.51 7.59 3.22
C SER A 10 24.05 6.29 3.84
N LYS A 11 23.32 5.71 4.81
CA LYS A 11 23.62 4.41 5.42
C LYS A 11 23.29 3.23 4.49
N ARG A 12 23.51 2.00 4.98
CA ARG A 12 23.23 0.77 4.25
C ARG A 12 21.74 0.44 4.27
N VAL A 13 21.27 -0.22 3.22
CA VAL A 13 19.89 -0.74 3.17
C VAL A 13 19.87 -2.19 2.70
N ILE A 14 18.86 -2.95 3.11
CA ILE A 14 18.57 -4.30 2.62
C ILE A 14 17.19 -4.34 1.99
N LEU A 15 17.08 -4.98 0.83
CA LEU A 15 15.82 -5.19 0.13
C LEU A 15 15.28 -6.59 0.40
N ASP A 16 13.95 -6.71 0.42
CA ASP A 16 13.27 -8.01 0.42
C ASP A 16 13.11 -8.58 -1.00
N THR A 17 12.58 -9.80 -1.09
CA THR A 17 12.36 -10.45 -2.41
C THR A 17 11.31 -9.71 -3.25
N ASN A 18 10.26 -9.18 -2.62
CA ASN A 18 9.18 -8.51 -3.34
C ASN A 18 9.65 -7.20 -3.98
N THR A 19 10.53 -6.44 -3.31
CA THR A 19 11.16 -5.24 -3.85
C THR A 19 11.85 -5.55 -5.18
N LEU A 20 12.64 -6.62 -5.22
CA LEU A 20 13.39 -7.01 -6.41
C LEU A 20 12.48 -7.48 -7.55
N LEU A 21 11.48 -8.31 -7.24
CA LEU A 21 10.52 -8.78 -8.21
C LEU A 21 9.75 -7.59 -8.81
N ASN A 22 9.24 -6.70 -7.96
CA ASN A 22 8.50 -5.52 -8.40
C ASN A 22 9.38 -4.56 -9.19
N ALA A 23 10.60 -4.27 -8.73
CA ALA A 23 11.52 -3.41 -9.47
C ALA A 23 11.94 -4.01 -10.84
N THR A 24 12.03 -5.35 -10.93
CA THR A 24 12.41 -6.04 -12.17
C THR A 24 11.28 -6.00 -13.19
N PHE A 25 10.06 -6.32 -12.77
CA PHE A 25 8.94 -6.55 -13.67
C PHE A 25 8.03 -5.33 -13.82
N ASN A 26 7.91 -4.49 -12.78
CA ASN A 26 7.21 -3.22 -12.79
C ASN A 26 8.20 -2.04 -12.77
N ARG A 27 8.87 -1.79 -13.90
CA ARG A 27 9.93 -0.76 -13.99
C ARG A 27 9.47 0.67 -13.73
N GLY A 28 8.16 0.95 -13.88
CA GLY A 28 7.56 2.24 -13.53
C GLY A 28 7.02 2.29 -12.09
N GLY A 29 7.14 1.20 -11.32
CA GLY A 29 6.63 1.07 -9.97
C GLY A 29 7.48 1.77 -8.91
N LEU A 30 6.94 1.84 -7.69
CA LEU A 30 7.61 2.51 -6.57
C LEU A 30 8.88 1.77 -6.15
N ALA A 31 8.90 0.44 -6.20
CA ALA A 31 10.10 -0.34 -5.91
C ALA A 31 11.28 0.01 -6.84
N ALA A 32 11.03 0.12 -8.15
CA ALA A 32 12.05 0.50 -9.13
C ALA A 32 12.55 1.94 -8.89
N HIS A 33 11.62 2.85 -8.59
CA HIS A 33 11.95 4.24 -8.31
C HIS A 33 12.74 4.40 -7.00
N ALA A 34 12.36 3.70 -5.94
CA ALA A 34 13.09 3.67 -4.67
C ALA A 34 14.54 3.18 -4.85
N ILE A 35 14.76 2.12 -5.62
CA ILE A 35 16.13 1.67 -5.96
C ILE A 35 16.91 2.75 -6.71
N SER A 36 16.27 3.42 -7.68
CA SER A 36 16.89 4.52 -8.42
C SER A 36 17.30 5.68 -7.49
N VAL A 37 16.45 6.03 -6.53
CA VAL A 37 16.74 7.04 -5.51
C VAL A 37 17.93 6.62 -4.64
N LEU A 38 17.91 5.41 -4.07
CA LEU A 38 19.02 4.89 -3.25
C LEU A 38 20.35 4.91 -4.02
N ARG A 39 20.32 4.57 -5.32
CA ARG A 39 21.51 4.68 -6.18
C ARG A 39 22.00 6.10 -6.37
N ARG A 40 21.10 7.06 -6.60
CA ARG A 40 21.47 8.49 -6.73
C ARG A 40 22.07 9.04 -5.45
N MET A 41 21.62 8.55 -4.30
CA MET A 41 22.17 8.87 -2.98
C MET A 41 23.49 8.12 -2.68
N ALA A 42 23.97 7.28 -3.60
CA ALA A 42 25.11 6.40 -3.39
C ALA A 42 24.97 5.47 -2.15
N THR A 43 23.73 5.15 -1.76
CA THR A 43 23.41 4.22 -0.69
C THR A 43 23.89 2.81 -1.03
N PRO A 44 24.66 2.14 -0.17
CA PRO A 44 24.98 0.73 -0.34
C PRO A 44 23.73 -0.15 -0.16
N VAL A 45 23.34 -0.85 -1.22
CA VAL A 45 22.13 -1.70 -1.26
C VAL A 45 22.51 -3.18 -1.20
N TYR A 46 21.87 -3.91 -0.28
CA TYR A 46 22.11 -5.33 -0.05
C TYR A 46 20.86 -6.19 -0.26
N VAL A 47 21.08 -7.47 -0.54
CA VAL A 47 20.06 -8.53 -0.54
C VAL A 47 20.60 -9.75 0.20
N THR A 48 19.74 -10.52 0.85
CA THR A 48 20.18 -11.77 1.51
C THR A 48 20.56 -12.85 0.48
N PRO A 49 21.48 -13.78 0.80
CA PRO A 49 21.74 -14.92 -0.09
C PRO A 49 20.50 -15.81 -0.33
N SER A 50 19.57 -15.87 0.64
CA SER A 50 18.31 -16.61 0.52
C SER A 50 17.37 -16.07 -0.55
N ILE A 51 17.51 -14.80 -0.95
CA ILE A 51 16.70 -14.20 -2.01
C ILE A 51 16.88 -14.94 -3.34
N GLU A 52 18.06 -15.51 -3.66
CA GLU A 52 18.23 -16.22 -4.93
C GLU A 52 17.35 -17.48 -5.01
N ALA A 53 17.26 -18.23 -3.92
CA ALA A 53 16.43 -19.43 -3.83
C ALA A 53 14.94 -19.07 -3.89
N GLU A 54 14.54 -17.97 -3.24
CA GLU A 54 13.18 -17.49 -3.30
C GLU A 54 12.79 -16.95 -4.67
N VAL A 55 13.64 -16.11 -5.27
CA VAL A 55 13.47 -15.62 -6.64
C VAL A 55 13.35 -16.80 -7.60
N GLY A 56 14.18 -17.82 -7.49
CA GLY A 56 14.07 -19.04 -8.29
C GLY A 56 12.70 -19.72 -8.14
N ARG A 57 12.29 -20.01 -6.91
CA ARG A 57 10.99 -20.63 -6.60
C ARG A 57 9.81 -19.82 -7.13
N VAL A 58 9.79 -18.50 -6.93
CA VAL A 58 8.72 -17.61 -7.39
C VAL A 58 8.73 -17.52 -8.92
N SER A 59 9.90 -17.37 -9.53
CA SER A 59 10.09 -17.31 -10.98
C SER A 59 9.64 -18.58 -11.68
N ASP A 60 9.97 -19.76 -11.14
CA ASP A 60 9.54 -21.05 -11.69
C ASP A 60 8.02 -21.24 -11.63
N ARG A 61 7.41 -20.76 -10.55
CA ARG A 61 5.95 -20.76 -10.39
C ARG A 61 5.31 -19.84 -11.43
N LEU A 62 5.84 -18.64 -11.62
CA LEU A 62 5.36 -17.67 -12.62
C LEU A 62 5.53 -18.20 -14.05
N LYS A 63 6.72 -18.72 -14.37
CA LYS A 63 7.04 -19.32 -15.68
C LYS A 63 6.08 -20.44 -16.03
N ARG A 64 5.79 -21.36 -15.10
CA ARG A 64 4.82 -22.44 -15.30
C ARG A 64 3.39 -21.94 -15.42
N LYS A 65 2.96 -21.05 -14.52
CA LYS A 65 1.58 -20.53 -14.49
C LYS A 65 1.23 -19.76 -15.76
N TYR A 66 2.17 -18.98 -16.29
CA TYR A 66 1.94 -18.10 -17.44
C TYR A 66 2.63 -18.56 -18.73
N ARG A 67 3.24 -19.74 -18.74
CA ARG A 67 3.94 -20.33 -19.90
C ARG A 67 4.93 -19.37 -20.55
N LEU A 68 5.73 -18.69 -19.73
CA LEU A 68 6.66 -17.67 -20.19
C LEU A 68 7.80 -18.32 -20.99
N ALA A 69 8.14 -17.71 -22.13
CA ALA A 69 9.24 -18.16 -22.99
C ALA A 69 10.63 -17.78 -22.46
N TYR A 70 10.70 -16.96 -21.40
CA TYR A 70 11.93 -16.50 -20.77
C TYR A 70 12.08 -17.02 -19.34
N ASP A 71 13.26 -16.85 -18.74
CA ASP A 71 13.53 -17.16 -17.34
C ASP A 71 13.43 -15.89 -16.47
N PRO A 72 12.39 -15.74 -15.62
CA PRO A 72 12.27 -14.56 -14.76
C PRO A 72 13.39 -14.45 -13.72
N ALA A 73 14.00 -15.57 -13.29
CA ALA A 73 15.10 -15.53 -12.33
C ALA A 73 16.34 -14.87 -12.95
N GLN A 74 16.61 -15.16 -14.22
CA GLN A 74 17.69 -14.52 -14.97
C GLN A 74 17.47 -13.01 -15.14
N ALA A 75 16.22 -12.57 -15.33
CA ALA A 75 15.88 -11.15 -15.39
C ALA A 75 16.21 -10.42 -14.07
N VAL A 76 15.83 -11.00 -12.94
CA VAL A 76 16.14 -10.44 -11.60
C VAL A 76 17.66 -10.39 -11.37
N ARG A 77 18.41 -11.44 -11.70
CA ARG A 77 19.89 -11.45 -11.58
C ARG A 77 20.54 -10.35 -12.43
N THR A 78 19.96 -10.08 -13.61
CA THR A 78 20.45 -9.01 -14.49
C THR A 78 20.23 -7.64 -13.86
N VAL A 79 19.05 -7.41 -13.27
CA VAL A 79 18.74 -6.17 -12.55
C VAL A 79 19.64 -6.00 -11.33
N LEU A 80 19.84 -7.03 -10.50
CA LEU A 80 20.75 -6.97 -9.35
C LEU A 80 22.15 -6.48 -9.75
N ARG A 81 22.72 -7.05 -10.81
CA ARG A 81 24.04 -6.65 -11.34
C ARG A 81 24.03 -5.23 -11.90
N ALA A 82 23.03 -4.88 -12.73
CA ALA A 82 22.94 -3.57 -13.36
C ALA A 82 22.71 -2.43 -12.35
N GLN A 83 22.07 -2.73 -11.23
CA GLN A 83 21.83 -1.79 -10.13
C GLN A 83 22.97 -1.77 -9.10
N GLY A 84 23.99 -2.62 -9.22
CA GLY A 84 25.10 -2.71 -8.28
C GLY A 84 24.67 -3.21 -6.90
N ILE A 85 23.60 -4.00 -6.81
CA ILE A 85 23.08 -4.54 -5.55
C ILE A 85 23.99 -5.68 -5.08
N LEU A 86 24.41 -5.63 -3.82
CA LEU A 86 25.37 -6.54 -3.22
C LEU A 86 24.67 -7.67 -2.45
N PHE A 87 25.32 -8.82 -2.34
CA PHE A 87 24.87 -9.85 -1.40
C PHE A 87 25.37 -9.54 0.01
N ALA A 88 24.46 -9.57 0.97
CA ALA A 88 24.78 -9.55 2.38
C ALA A 88 25.54 -10.84 2.75
N PRO A 89 26.47 -10.78 3.73
CA PRO A 89 27.04 -11.99 4.30
C PRO A 89 25.93 -12.86 4.91
N PRO A 90 26.13 -14.19 5.01
CA PRO A 90 25.17 -15.07 5.67
C PRO A 90 24.83 -14.54 7.08
N PRO A 91 23.54 -14.42 7.42
CA PRO A 91 23.13 -13.75 8.64
C PRO A 91 23.58 -14.56 9.87
N ARG A 92 24.28 -13.91 10.81
CA ARG A 92 24.85 -14.52 12.02
C ARG A 92 24.04 -14.17 13.26
N GLY A 93 24.17 -14.99 14.31
CA GLY A 93 23.52 -14.76 15.60
C GLY A 93 22.18 -15.50 15.75
N PRO A 94 21.53 -15.37 16.92
CA PRO A 94 20.25 -16.02 17.18
C PRO A 94 19.14 -15.42 16.31
N PRO A 95 18.04 -16.18 16.08
CA PRO A 95 16.87 -15.65 15.42
C PRO A 95 16.29 -14.44 16.13
N ILE A 96 15.74 -13.50 15.36
CA ILE A 96 15.10 -12.32 15.93
C ILE A 96 13.71 -12.67 16.46
N PRO A 97 13.42 -12.49 17.76
CA PRO A 97 12.09 -12.75 18.31
C PRO A 97 11.02 -11.92 17.60
N HIS A 98 9.82 -12.47 17.44
CA HIS A 98 8.63 -11.80 16.88
C HIS A 98 8.71 -11.40 15.39
N VAL A 99 9.83 -11.63 14.71
CA VAL A 99 9.89 -11.57 13.25
C VAL A 99 9.48 -12.92 12.68
N ASN A 100 8.61 -12.93 11.68
CA ASN A 100 8.15 -14.16 11.07
C ASN A 100 9.32 -14.94 10.39
N LYS A 101 9.16 -16.26 10.23
CA LYS A 101 10.24 -17.13 9.75
C LYS A 101 10.72 -16.84 8.33
N ILE A 102 9.88 -16.24 7.49
CA ILE A 102 10.19 -15.95 6.09
C ILE A 102 11.12 -14.74 6.04
N ASP A 103 10.81 -13.70 6.83
CA ASP A 103 11.53 -12.43 6.82
C ASP A 103 12.69 -12.37 7.83
N GLU A 104 12.75 -13.32 8.76
CA GLU A 104 13.79 -13.40 9.79
C GLU A 104 15.23 -13.35 9.23
N PRO A 105 15.59 -14.06 8.13
CA PRO A 105 16.94 -13.96 7.56
C PRO A 105 17.27 -12.54 7.07
N ILE A 106 16.28 -11.80 6.56
CA ILE A 106 16.43 -10.42 6.11
C ILE A 106 16.65 -9.51 7.30
N ALA A 107 15.82 -9.64 8.34
CA ALA A 107 15.96 -8.86 9.56
C ALA A 107 17.31 -9.10 10.26
N ARG A 108 17.76 -10.35 10.32
CA ARG A 108 19.06 -10.70 10.92
C ARG A 108 20.22 -10.14 10.11
N ALA A 109 20.14 -10.17 8.78
CA ALA A 109 21.13 -9.54 7.92
C ALA A 109 21.14 -8.00 8.07
N ALA A 110 19.96 -7.37 8.16
CA ALA A 110 19.80 -5.93 8.40
C ALA A 110 20.51 -5.50 9.69
N ARG A 111 20.22 -6.20 10.80
CA ARG A 111 20.86 -5.94 12.10
C ARG A 111 22.37 -6.15 12.05
N HIS A 112 22.84 -7.19 11.39
CA HIS A 112 24.28 -7.47 11.29
C HIS A 112 25.04 -6.39 10.51
N LEU A 113 24.40 -5.83 9.48
CA LEU A 113 24.99 -4.82 8.62
C LEU A 113 24.80 -3.38 9.11
N ASP A 114 24.03 -3.18 10.18
CA ASP A 114 23.50 -1.86 10.58
C ASP A 114 22.81 -1.18 9.38
N ALA A 115 21.91 -1.93 8.74
CA ALA A 115 21.18 -1.52 7.55
C ALA A 115 19.69 -1.38 7.84
N ALA A 116 19.04 -0.40 7.22
CA ALA A 116 17.58 -0.33 7.22
C ALA A 116 16.97 -1.30 6.21
N ILE A 117 15.77 -1.80 6.50
CA ILE A 117 15.00 -2.66 5.61
C ILE A 117 14.11 -1.80 4.74
N ILE A 118 14.10 -2.05 3.43
CA ILE A 118 13.18 -1.41 2.48
C ILE A 118 12.21 -2.48 1.98
N THR A 119 10.93 -2.31 2.30
CA THR A 119 9.84 -3.24 1.95
C THR A 119 8.50 -2.52 2.02
N ASP A 120 7.48 -3.02 1.33
CA ASP A 120 6.08 -2.59 1.51
C ASP A 120 5.24 -3.61 2.28
N ASP A 121 5.86 -4.67 2.82
CA ASP A 121 5.19 -5.57 3.75
C ASP A 121 5.01 -4.88 5.11
N ILE A 122 3.81 -4.33 5.32
CA ILE A 122 3.43 -3.62 6.56
C ILE A 122 3.65 -4.50 7.80
N GLU A 123 3.39 -5.81 7.73
CA GLU A 123 3.60 -6.69 8.87
C GLU A 123 5.09 -6.78 9.19
N PHE A 124 5.91 -6.98 8.17
CA PHE A 124 7.35 -7.07 8.35
C PHE A 124 7.96 -5.76 8.86
N ILE A 125 7.51 -4.60 8.37
CA ILE A 125 7.98 -3.29 8.86
C ILE A 125 7.69 -3.15 10.36
N VAL A 126 6.48 -3.48 10.80
CA VAL A 126 6.11 -3.38 12.23
C VAL A 126 6.94 -4.35 13.07
N GLU A 127 7.11 -5.60 12.62
CA GLU A 127 7.93 -6.60 13.30
C GLU A 127 9.41 -6.17 13.40
N ALA A 128 9.98 -5.65 12.31
CA ALA A 128 11.36 -5.16 12.27
C ALA A 128 11.58 -3.96 13.21
N ARG A 129 10.67 -2.97 13.17
CA ARG A 129 10.74 -1.79 14.05
C ARG A 129 10.58 -2.16 15.52
N ALA A 130 9.68 -3.08 15.84
CA ALA A 130 9.55 -3.62 17.20
C ALA A 130 10.83 -4.31 17.68
N ALA A 131 11.62 -4.86 16.75
CA ALA A 131 12.92 -5.46 17.02
C ALA A 131 14.09 -4.44 16.97
N GLY A 132 13.82 -3.15 16.89
CA GLY A 132 14.83 -2.08 16.85
C GLY A 132 15.60 -2.01 15.53
N ILE A 133 15.05 -2.53 14.44
CA ILE A 133 15.62 -2.41 13.09
C ILE A 133 14.80 -1.37 12.33
N GLU A 134 15.48 -0.39 11.76
CA GLU A 134 14.83 0.61 10.93
C GLU A 134 14.26 -0.04 9.66
N ALA A 135 13.01 0.27 9.34
CA ALA A 135 12.31 -0.28 8.19
C ALA A 135 11.40 0.79 7.56
N TRP A 136 11.39 0.86 6.24
CA TRP A 136 10.77 1.95 5.47
C TRP A 136 10.10 1.44 4.19
N GLN A 137 8.99 2.08 3.83
CA GLN A 137 8.28 1.82 2.58
C GLN A 137 8.96 2.41 1.35
N TYR A 138 8.70 1.85 0.17
CA TYR A 138 9.30 2.35 -1.08
C TYR A 138 8.95 3.82 -1.32
N TRP A 139 7.71 4.22 -1.01
CA TRP A 139 7.28 5.60 -1.21
C TRP A 139 7.96 6.56 -0.23
N GLU A 140 8.31 6.13 0.98
CA GLU A 140 9.03 6.96 1.96
C GLU A 140 10.45 7.22 1.47
N VAL A 141 11.14 6.17 1.03
CA VAL A 141 12.46 6.27 0.37
C VAL A 141 12.37 7.19 -0.85
N SER A 142 11.33 7.02 -1.67
CA SER A 142 11.17 7.81 -2.88
C SER A 142 10.95 9.31 -2.59
N ARG A 143 10.34 9.65 -1.44
CA ARG A 143 10.13 11.04 -1.01
C ARG A 143 11.37 11.68 -0.39
N SER A 144 12.30 10.90 0.17
CA SER A 144 13.48 11.45 0.84
C SER A 144 14.42 12.19 -0.13
N TYR A 145 14.33 11.88 -1.43
CA TYR A 145 15.14 12.49 -2.50
C TYR A 145 14.46 13.69 -3.19
N SER A 146 13.23 14.08 -2.81
CA SER A 146 12.53 15.18 -3.48
C SER A 146 13.04 16.55 -3.02
N GLY A 147 14.22 16.93 -3.51
CA GLY A 147 14.66 18.32 -3.55
C GLY A 147 13.73 19.19 -4.40
N ASP A 148 13.17 18.68 -5.52
CA ASP A 148 12.25 19.43 -6.41
C ASP A 148 11.56 18.51 -7.46
N GLY A 149 10.95 17.39 -7.07
CA GLY A 149 10.34 16.51 -8.08
C GLY A 149 9.24 15.61 -7.54
N GLU A 150 8.06 15.76 -8.13
CA GLU A 150 6.92 14.85 -7.97
C GLU A 150 7.35 13.42 -8.33
N LEU A 151 6.85 12.43 -7.56
CA LEU A 151 6.91 11.04 -7.98
C LEU A 151 6.14 10.94 -9.31
N PRO A 152 6.62 10.19 -10.31
CA PRO A 152 5.83 9.97 -11.52
C PRO A 152 4.48 9.35 -11.11
N ASP A 153 3.40 10.11 -11.34
CA ASP A 153 2.00 9.72 -11.24
C ASP A 153 1.44 9.35 -9.83
N LEU A 154 2.18 9.58 -8.74
CA LEU A 154 1.72 9.29 -7.37
C LEU A 154 1.84 10.53 -6.48
N SER A 155 0.73 11.19 -6.19
CA SER A 155 0.74 12.31 -5.26
C SER A 155 1.09 11.85 -3.84
N LYS A 156 1.63 12.77 -3.03
CA LYS A 156 2.02 12.48 -1.63
C LYS A 156 0.84 12.13 -0.71
N VAL A 157 -0.38 12.40 -1.14
CA VAL A 157 -1.59 12.19 -0.34
C VAL A 157 -2.47 11.11 -0.98
N VAL A 158 -2.52 11.06 -2.30
CA VAL A 158 -3.43 10.21 -3.08
C VAL A 158 -2.64 9.26 -3.96
N ARG A 159 -2.88 7.97 -3.81
CA ARG A 159 -2.32 6.91 -4.65
C ARG A 159 -3.46 6.07 -5.23
N TYR A 160 -3.57 6.07 -6.55
CA TYR A 160 -4.68 5.44 -7.27
C TYR A 160 -4.18 4.34 -8.18
N GLY A 161 -4.45 3.08 -7.81
CA GLY A 161 -4.47 1.94 -8.70
C GLY A 161 -5.92 1.58 -8.97
N ALA A 162 -6.35 1.60 -10.23
CA ALA A 162 -7.72 1.24 -10.58
C ALA A 162 -8.05 -0.16 -10.01
N PRO A 163 -9.15 -0.32 -9.25
CA PRO A 163 -9.51 -1.63 -8.76
C PRO A 163 -9.87 -2.53 -9.93
N ASN A 164 -9.42 -3.78 -9.88
CA ASN A 164 -9.72 -4.74 -10.93
C ASN A 164 -11.15 -5.24 -10.74
N GLY A 165 -11.80 -5.70 -11.82
CA GLY A 165 -13.17 -6.22 -11.77
C GLY A 165 -13.38 -7.47 -10.89
N LYS A 166 -12.38 -7.91 -10.11
CA LYS A 166 -12.44 -9.08 -9.21
C LYS A 166 -12.35 -8.71 -7.73
N CYS A 167 -11.62 -7.65 -7.40
CA CYS A 167 -11.52 -7.12 -6.04
C CYS A 167 -10.86 -5.74 -6.03
N GLY A 168 -11.20 -4.95 -5.02
CA GLY A 168 -10.60 -3.65 -4.78
C GLY A 168 -10.68 -3.22 -3.34
N TYR A 169 -9.90 -2.21 -2.97
CA TYR A 169 -10.04 -1.56 -1.69
C TYR A 169 -9.82 -0.05 -1.76
N ILE A 170 -10.38 0.63 -0.78
CA ILE A 170 -10.09 2.04 -0.44
C ILE A 170 -9.48 2.02 0.97
N PHE A 171 -8.42 2.77 1.17
CA PHE A 171 -7.82 3.05 2.47
C PHE A 171 -7.68 4.55 2.61
N VAL A 172 -8.07 5.10 3.75
CA VAL A 172 -8.01 6.53 4.02
C VAL A 172 -7.53 6.78 5.43
N ARG A 173 -6.65 7.78 5.57
CA ARG A 173 -6.32 8.42 6.83
C ARG A 173 -6.83 9.86 6.79
N ALA A 174 -7.85 10.15 7.58
CA ALA A 174 -8.51 11.45 7.59
C ALA A 174 -8.56 12.06 8.98
N VAL A 175 -8.61 13.38 9.03
CA VAL A 175 -8.81 14.20 10.22
C VAL A 175 -10.05 15.03 9.98
N PRO A 176 -11.11 14.87 10.78
CA PRO A 176 -12.30 15.68 10.62
C PRO A 176 -12.01 17.11 11.10
N GLY A 177 -12.75 18.07 10.57
CA GLY A 177 -12.69 19.46 10.98
C GLY A 177 -13.47 19.73 12.27
N SER A 178 -13.69 21.00 12.55
CA SER A 178 -14.35 21.49 13.79
C SER A 178 -15.81 21.04 13.97
N TRP A 179 -16.40 20.38 12.98
CA TRP A 179 -17.73 19.81 13.06
C TRP A 179 -17.78 18.46 13.79
N ALA A 180 -16.64 17.79 13.97
CA ALA A 180 -16.60 16.51 14.67
C ALA A 180 -17.15 16.63 16.09
N GLY A 181 -17.93 15.63 16.52
CA GLY A 181 -18.64 15.63 17.79
C GLY A 181 -19.95 16.42 17.79
N LEU A 182 -20.28 17.08 16.67
CA LEU A 182 -21.57 17.75 16.48
C LEU A 182 -22.48 16.90 15.59
N LYS A 183 -23.75 16.76 16.00
CA LYS A 183 -24.79 16.20 15.13
C LYS A 183 -25.29 17.27 14.18
N ILE A 184 -24.82 17.24 12.95
CA ILE A 184 -25.13 18.24 11.93
C ILE A 184 -25.72 17.58 10.69
N GLU A 185 -26.67 18.24 10.03
CA GLU A 185 -27.30 17.76 8.81
C GLU A 185 -26.41 17.97 7.57
N GLU A 186 -25.19 17.44 7.64
CA GLU A 186 -24.20 17.52 6.57
C GLU A 186 -23.60 16.14 6.30
N ARG A 187 -23.16 15.96 5.04
CA ARG A 187 -22.40 14.79 4.61
C ARG A 187 -21.03 15.25 4.14
N PHE A 188 -20.00 14.55 4.58
CA PHE A 188 -18.60 14.86 4.31
C PHE A 188 -18.01 13.79 3.41
N SER A 189 -17.84 14.11 2.13
CA SER A 189 -17.30 13.18 1.13
C SER A 189 -15.81 12.96 1.29
N ILE A 190 -15.38 11.71 1.40
CA ILE A 190 -13.96 11.37 1.35
C ILE A 190 -13.52 11.17 -0.10
N CYS A 191 -14.20 10.26 -0.79
CA CYS A 191 -13.94 10.02 -2.20
C CYS A 191 -15.12 9.32 -2.87
N GLU A 192 -15.20 9.46 -4.19
CA GLU A 192 -16.11 8.70 -5.04
C GLU A 192 -15.35 8.06 -6.20
N ILE A 193 -15.50 6.73 -6.33
CA ILE A 193 -14.88 5.93 -7.39
C ILE A 193 -15.98 5.31 -8.27
N SER A 194 -15.63 4.97 -9.52
CA SER A 194 -16.44 4.13 -10.42
C SER A 194 -17.95 4.42 -10.46
N GLU A 195 -18.36 5.38 -11.29
CA GLU A 195 -19.77 5.69 -11.61
C GLU A 195 -20.73 5.78 -10.41
N GLY A 196 -20.24 6.02 -9.17
CA GLY A 196 -21.12 6.23 -8.00
C GLY A 196 -20.81 5.44 -6.74
N LEU A 197 -19.66 4.77 -6.59
CA LEU A 197 -19.29 4.21 -5.28
C LEU A 197 -18.68 5.30 -4.40
N TRP A 198 -19.46 5.77 -3.44
CA TRP A 198 -19.16 6.96 -2.64
C TRP A 198 -18.91 6.62 -1.18
N LEU A 199 -17.72 6.96 -0.69
CA LEU A 199 -17.33 6.88 0.72
C LEU A 199 -17.47 8.27 1.36
N TYR A 200 -18.29 8.36 2.40
CA TYR A 200 -18.53 9.62 3.12
C TYR A 200 -18.83 9.38 4.60
N TYR A 201 -18.78 10.45 5.38
CA TYR A 201 -19.30 10.50 6.74
C TYR A 201 -20.62 11.27 6.77
N ASP A 202 -21.62 10.73 7.46
CA ASP A 202 -22.90 11.39 7.69
C ASP A 202 -22.92 12.00 9.09
N GLY A 203 -22.90 13.33 9.18
CA GLY A 203 -22.82 14.08 10.42
C GLY A 203 -24.05 13.94 11.31
N LEU A 204 -25.22 13.67 10.74
CA LEU A 204 -26.47 13.62 11.49
C LEU A 204 -26.62 12.28 12.22
N SER A 205 -26.30 11.21 11.50
CA SER A 205 -26.37 9.84 12.02
C SER A 205 -25.07 9.37 12.70
N GLU A 206 -23.99 10.13 12.55
CA GLU A 206 -22.65 9.82 13.07
C GLU A 206 -22.10 8.47 12.56
N GLN A 207 -22.18 8.30 11.24
CA GLN A 207 -21.81 7.04 10.58
C GLN A 207 -20.91 7.26 9.38
N TRP A 208 -19.93 6.37 9.24
CA TRP A 208 -19.30 6.12 7.95
C TRP A 208 -20.27 5.39 7.03
N LYS A 209 -20.36 5.82 5.78
CA LYS A 209 -21.24 5.23 4.77
C LYS A 209 -20.49 4.99 3.48
N VAL A 210 -20.75 3.82 2.90
CA VAL A 210 -20.39 3.49 1.52
C VAL A 210 -21.69 3.30 0.76
N GLN A 211 -21.96 4.17 -0.19
CA GLN A 211 -23.13 4.12 -1.05
C GLN A 211 -22.73 3.61 -2.43
N THR A 212 -23.50 2.66 -2.96
CA THR A 212 -23.32 2.13 -4.32
C THR A 212 -24.04 3.01 -5.34
N PRO A 213 -23.71 2.88 -6.65
CA PRO A 213 -24.42 3.58 -7.72
C PRO A 213 -25.95 3.29 -7.73
N ALA A 214 -26.38 2.14 -7.23
CA ALA A 214 -27.79 1.78 -7.12
C ALA A 214 -28.49 2.31 -5.86
N GLY A 215 -27.79 3.09 -5.03
CA GLY A 215 -28.32 3.67 -3.79
C GLY A 215 -28.33 2.71 -2.60
N GLU A 216 -27.70 1.53 -2.71
CA GLU A 216 -27.52 0.63 -1.56
C GLU A 216 -26.44 1.19 -0.64
N ILE A 217 -26.64 1.14 0.67
CA ILE A 217 -25.74 1.79 1.63
C ILE A 217 -25.26 0.79 2.68
N VAL A 218 -23.94 0.65 2.81
CA VAL A 218 -23.28 0.01 3.95
C VAL A 218 -22.93 1.08 4.97
N ARG A 219 -23.32 0.87 6.23
CA ARG A 219 -23.20 1.88 7.30
C ARG A 219 -22.39 1.32 8.46
N LEU A 220 -21.57 2.15 9.06
CA LEU A 220 -20.78 1.83 10.24
C LEU A 220 -20.86 3.00 11.23
N SER A 221 -21.51 2.80 12.38
CA SER A 221 -21.61 3.81 13.44
C SER A 221 -20.27 4.00 14.12
N MET A 222 -19.76 5.24 14.08
CA MET A 222 -18.53 5.64 14.76
C MET A 222 -18.54 7.16 14.91
N PRO A 223 -18.95 7.69 16.07
CA PRO A 223 -18.85 9.12 16.35
C PRO A 223 -17.40 9.60 16.19
N LEU A 224 -17.24 10.71 15.47
CA LEU A 224 -15.95 11.36 15.34
C LEU A 224 -15.75 12.37 16.45
N GLU A 225 -14.54 12.42 17.00
CA GLU A 225 -14.08 13.39 17.97
C GLU A 225 -13.26 14.46 17.24
N ASN A 226 -13.34 15.69 17.74
CA ASN A 226 -12.51 16.77 17.22
C ASN A 226 -11.01 16.44 17.38
N ASP A 227 -10.20 16.85 16.41
CA ASP A 227 -8.76 16.56 16.33
C ASP A 227 -8.37 15.07 16.28
N GLY A 228 -9.33 14.16 16.14
CA GLY A 228 -9.06 12.73 16.02
C GLY A 228 -8.46 12.34 14.67
N HIS A 229 -7.48 11.45 14.66
CA HIS A 229 -7.01 10.78 13.44
C HIS A 229 -7.82 9.51 13.21
N TYR A 230 -8.49 9.41 12.06
CA TYR A 230 -9.33 8.27 11.71
C TYR A 230 -8.77 7.53 10.52
N ILE A 231 -8.79 6.20 10.61
CA ILE A 231 -8.43 5.29 9.55
C ILE A 231 -9.72 4.63 9.08
N VAL A 232 -10.00 4.69 7.78
CA VAL A 232 -11.18 4.11 7.16
C VAL A 232 -10.76 3.20 6.02
N GLY A 233 -11.35 2.03 5.94
CA GLY A 233 -11.06 1.01 4.93
C GLY A 233 -12.34 0.50 4.30
N VAL A 234 -12.35 0.31 2.99
CA VAL A 234 -13.44 -0.32 2.26
C VAL A 234 -12.86 -1.45 1.44
N ASN A 235 -13.33 -2.67 1.62
CA ASN A 235 -13.05 -3.78 0.71
C ASN A 235 -14.24 -4.03 -0.19
N LEU A 236 -13.96 -4.28 -1.46
CA LEU A 236 -14.92 -4.55 -2.51
C LEU A 236 -14.57 -5.89 -3.13
N ARG A 237 -15.54 -6.81 -3.13
CA ARG A 237 -15.38 -8.11 -3.76
C ARG A 237 -16.62 -8.45 -4.58
N PRO A 238 -16.59 -8.25 -5.90
CA PRO A 238 -17.62 -8.74 -6.81
C PRO A 238 -17.98 -10.21 -6.58
N THR A 239 -19.27 -10.51 -6.64
CA THR A 239 -19.88 -11.84 -6.56
C THR A 239 -20.81 -12.04 -7.76
N GLU A 240 -21.31 -13.27 -7.98
CA GLU A 240 -22.27 -13.53 -9.07
C GLU A 240 -23.55 -12.71 -8.97
N LYS A 241 -23.95 -12.33 -7.74
CA LYS A 241 -25.22 -11.65 -7.45
C LYS A 241 -25.05 -10.14 -7.16
N GLY A 242 -23.83 -9.61 -7.24
CA GLY A 242 -23.55 -8.23 -6.88
C GLY A 242 -22.13 -8.05 -6.34
N CYS A 243 -21.98 -7.40 -5.19
CA CYS A 243 -20.69 -7.12 -4.56
C CYS A 243 -20.76 -7.35 -3.05
N HIS A 244 -19.74 -7.96 -2.47
CA HIS A 244 -19.53 -7.96 -1.04
C HIS A 244 -18.72 -6.73 -0.64
N ILE A 245 -19.27 -5.90 0.23
CA ILE A 245 -18.61 -4.70 0.75
C ILE A 245 -18.33 -4.89 2.24
N ALA A 246 -17.09 -4.66 2.64
CA ALA A 246 -16.70 -4.56 4.05
C ALA A 246 -16.15 -3.16 4.34
N LEU A 247 -16.87 -2.41 5.19
CA LEU A 247 -16.48 -1.10 5.68
C LEU A 247 -15.85 -1.25 7.07
N MET A 248 -14.63 -0.74 7.23
CA MET A 248 -13.83 -0.80 8.44
C MET A 248 -13.48 0.63 8.84
N ALA A 249 -13.52 0.95 10.12
CA ALA A 249 -13.06 2.24 10.62
C ALA A 249 -12.47 2.09 12.02
N ALA A 250 -11.53 2.97 12.37
CA ALA A 250 -11.00 3.11 13.72
C ALA A 250 -10.47 4.52 13.94
N LYS A 251 -10.52 4.99 15.19
CA LYS A 251 -9.61 6.06 15.63
C LYS A 251 -8.19 5.46 15.72
N GLN A 252 -7.19 6.24 15.37
CA GLN A 252 -5.78 5.87 15.48
C GLN A 252 -5.43 5.37 16.89
N GLY A 253 -4.74 4.23 16.97
CA GLY A 253 -4.43 3.52 18.21
C GLY A 253 -5.65 2.88 18.90
N GLY A 254 -6.85 3.02 18.35
CA GLY A 254 -8.10 2.49 18.88
C GLY A 254 -8.47 1.11 18.34
N GLN A 255 -9.65 0.63 18.75
CA GLN A 255 -10.22 -0.62 18.29
C GLN A 255 -10.93 -0.43 16.93
N GLU A 256 -10.75 -1.38 16.02
CA GLU A 256 -11.47 -1.39 14.74
C GLU A 256 -12.95 -1.77 14.92
N ALA A 257 -13.81 -1.10 14.15
CA ALA A 257 -15.19 -1.48 13.94
C ALA A 257 -15.37 -1.91 12.47
N ILE A 258 -16.20 -2.93 12.23
CA ILE A 258 -16.38 -3.51 10.90
C ILE A 258 -17.86 -3.74 10.62
N ALA A 259 -18.34 -3.27 9.47
CA ALA A 259 -19.64 -3.58 8.90
C ALA A 259 -19.46 -4.33 7.57
N ARG A 260 -20.29 -5.34 7.31
CA ARG A 260 -20.27 -6.13 6.07
C ARG A 260 -21.66 -6.23 5.50
N ALA A 261 -21.78 -6.14 4.18
CA ALA A 261 -23.03 -6.34 3.48
C ALA A 261 -22.81 -6.87 2.07
N ASP A 262 -23.76 -7.66 1.58
CA ASP A 262 -23.88 -8.00 0.17
C ASP A 262 -24.85 -7.02 -0.49
N VAL A 263 -24.38 -6.32 -1.52
CA VAL A 263 -25.14 -5.36 -2.32
C VAL A 263 -25.37 -5.91 -3.72
N ARG A 264 -26.53 -5.64 -4.32
CA ARG A 264 -26.94 -6.17 -5.63
C ARG A 264 -26.17 -5.54 -6.78
N ALA A 265 -25.77 -4.28 -6.65
CA ALA A 265 -24.98 -3.60 -7.67
C ALA A 265 -23.48 -3.92 -7.52
N ALA A 266 -23.01 -4.96 -8.22
CA ALA A 266 -21.61 -4.97 -8.65
C ALA A 266 -21.50 -3.96 -9.78
N GLY A 267 -20.75 -2.86 -9.56
CA GLY A 267 -20.40 -1.98 -10.65
C GLY A 267 -19.76 -2.81 -11.77
N LYS A 268 -20.42 -2.89 -12.93
CA LYS A 268 -19.83 -3.47 -14.16
C LYS A 268 -18.64 -2.65 -14.68
N GLY A 269 -18.21 -1.61 -13.97
CA GLY A 269 -17.21 -0.63 -14.37
C GLY A 269 -16.14 -0.31 -13.32
N ILE A 270 -15.88 -1.18 -12.33
CA ILE A 270 -14.79 -0.95 -11.35
C ILE A 270 -13.42 -0.72 -12.04
N GLY A 271 -13.26 -1.17 -13.29
CA GLY A 271 -12.01 -1.10 -14.06
C GLY A 271 -11.74 0.18 -14.86
N ASN A 272 -12.64 1.16 -14.91
CA ASN A 272 -12.42 2.46 -15.56
C ASN A 272 -13.08 3.55 -14.73
N SER A 273 -12.34 4.45 -14.09
CA SER A 273 -12.99 5.61 -13.49
C SER A 273 -12.04 6.61 -12.88
N GLU A 274 -12.35 7.88 -13.14
CA GLU A 274 -11.93 9.03 -12.37
C GLU A 274 -12.20 8.84 -10.88
N LEU A 275 -11.28 9.36 -10.06
CA LEU A 275 -11.38 9.46 -8.61
C LEU A 275 -11.74 10.91 -8.25
N SER A 276 -12.91 11.09 -7.64
CA SER A 276 -13.30 12.35 -7.00
C SER A 276 -12.84 12.33 -5.54
N ILE A 277 -12.24 13.41 -5.04
CA ILE A 277 -11.59 13.45 -3.72
C ILE A 277 -12.05 14.66 -2.94
N GLY A 278 -12.49 14.44 -1.70
CA GLY A 278 -12.99 15.51 -0.84
C GLY A 278 -14.31 16.10 -1.31
N HIS A 279 -14.91 15.59 -2.39
CA HIS A 279 -16.23 15.93 -2.88
C HIS A 279 -16.83 14.75 -3.65
N ASN A 280 -18.15 14.74 -3.82
CA ASN A 280 -18.80 13.83 -4.75
C ASN A 280 -18.59 14.29 -6.21
N ARG A 281 -18.97 13.48 -7.20
CA ARG A 281 -18.80 13.78 -8.63
C ARG A 281 -19.59 15.00 -9.11
N HIS A 282 -20.68 15.34 -8.42
CA HIS A 282 -21.43 16.57 -8.68
C HIS A 282 -20.82 17.80 -8.00
N GLN A 283 -19.66 17.65 -7.36
CA GLN A 283 -18.99 18.69 -6.56
C GLN A 283 -19.88 19.22 -5.41
N LEU A 284 -20.81 18.38 -4.96
CA LEU A 284 -21.61 18.61 -3.77
C LEU A 284 -20.94 17.86 -2.61
N GLU A 285 -21.21 18.29 -1.38
CA GLU A 285 -20.76 17.65 -0.13
C GLU A 285 -19.22 17.59 -0.03
N HIS A 286 -18.61 18.54 0.66
CA HIS A 286 -17.15 18.64 0.75
C HIS A 286 -16.60 18.00 2.02
N TRP A 287 -15.38 17.46 1.98
CA TRP A 287 -14.64 17.13 3.20
C TRP A 287 -14.25 18.44 3.90
N ASN A 288 -14.71 18.62 5.13
CA ASN A 288 -14.23 19.68 5.99
C ASN A 288 -13.24 19.05 6.99
N GLY A 289 -11.94 19.23 6.74
CA GLY A 289 -10.88 18.57 7.48
C GLY A 289 -9.67 18.29 6.57
N ALA A 290 -8.81 17.35 6.97
CA ALA A 290 -7.65 16.95 6.18
C ALA A 290 -7.72 15.47 5.78
N ILE A 291 -7.34 15.15 4.55
CA ILE A 291 -7.04 13.79 4.11
C ILE A 291 -5.51 13.68 4.07
N LYS A 292 -4.93 12.85 4.92
CA LYS A 292 -3.47 12.63 5.00
C LYS A 292 -3.02 11.60 3.97
N ASP A 293 -3.78 10.52 3.84
CA ASP A 293 -3.57 9.46 2.87
C ASP A 293 -4.90 8.98 2.30
N LEU A 294 -4.94 8.76 1.00
CA LEU A 294 -6.02 8.07 0.27
C LEU A 294 -5.36 7.10 -0.71
N VAL A 295 -5.61 5.81 -0.51
CA VAL A 295 -5.17 4.74 -1.39
C VAL A 295 -6.39 4.05 -1.95
N VAL A 296 -6.47 3.95 -3.26
CA VAL A 296 -7.42 3.06 -3.93
C VAL A 296 -6.61 2.06 -4.72
N ALA A 297 -6.94 0.78 -4.61
CA ALA A 297 -6.20 -0.27 -5.30
C ALA A 297 -7.08 -1.46 -5.67
N SER A 298 -6.52 -2.31 -6.52
CA SER A 298 -6.93 -3.71 -6.67
C SER A 298 -6.63 -4.52 -5.41
N GLY A 299 -7.18 -5.73 -5.30
CA GLY A 299 -6.84 -6.62 -4.18
C GLY A 299 -7.77 -6.46 -2.98
N SER A 300 -7.24 -6.71 -1.79
CA SER A 300 -8.00 -6.59 -0.54
C SER A 300 -7.08 -6.07 0.56
N LEU A 301 -7.63 -5.25 1.45
CA LEU A 301 -7.02 -4.83 2.69
C LEU A 301 -7.46 -5.75 3.83
N PRO A 302 -6.65 -6.75 4.24
CA PRO A 302 -7.07 -7.71 5.26
C PRO A 302 -7.25 -7.02 6.61
N PRO A 303 -8.19 -7.46 7.47
CA PRO A 303 -8.38 -6.88 8.80
C PRO A 303 -7.13 -6.89 9.69
N ARG A 304 -6.23 -7.87 9.51
CA ARG A 304 -4.93 -7.89 10.21
C ARG A 304 -4.06 -6.71 9.82
N THR A 305 -3.88 -6.47 8.52
CA THR A 305 -3.14 -5.32 7.99
C THR A 305 -3.81 -4.00 8.38
N PHE A 306 -5.15 -3.93 8.33
CA PHE A 306 -5.90 -2.75 8.78
C PHE A 306 -5.59 -2.40 10.24
N ARG A 307 -5.61 -3.38 11.16
CA ARG A 307 -5.24 -3.14 12.57
C ARG A 307 -3.83 -2.59 12.75
N LEU A 308 -2.87 -3.06 11.95
CA LEU A 308 -1.51 -2.52 11.98
C LEU A 308 -1.44 -1.07 11.48
N LEU A 309 -2.21 -0.74 10.44
CA LEU A 309 -2.33 0.63 9.91
C LEU A 309 -3.03 1.57 10.90
N VAL A 310 -3.96 1.05 11.71
CA VAL A 310 -4.59 1.78 12.81
C VAL A 310 -3.58 2.10 13.92
N SER A 311 -2.64 1.19 14.21
CA SER A 311 -1.62 1.39 15.24
C SER A 311 -0.38 2.16 14.77
N THR A 312 -0.30 2.58 13.49
CA THR A 312 0.84 3.29 12.92
C THR A 312 0.40 4.62 12.29
N GLU A 313 1.28 5.62 12.31
CA GLU A 313 1.02 6.97 11.77
C GLU A 313 1.51 7.16 10.35
N ASP A 314 2.60 6.49 10.03
CA ASP A 314 3.41 6.71 8.83
C ASP A 314 3.18 5.65 7.76
N LEU A 315 2.60 4.49 8.09
CA LEU A 315 2.40 3.41 7.12
C LEU A 315 1.10 3.53 6.34
N SER A 316 1.13 3.03 5.10
CA SER A 316 0.01 3.06 4.15
C SER A 316 0.13 1.95 3.09
N PRO A 317 -0.97 1.40 2.58
CA PRO A 317 -0.91 0.40 1.51
C PRO A 317 -0.24 0.94 0.23
N ASN A 318 0.45 0.07 -0.53
CA ASN A 318 1.00 0.41 -1.85
C ASN A 318 0.16 -0.22 -2.98
N PRO A 319 -0.55 0.58 -3.79
CA PRO A 319 -1.35 0.08 -4.92
C PRO A 319 -0.51 -0.24 -6.18
N ALA A 320 0.75 0.20 -6.25
CA ALA A 320 1.53 0.21 -7.48
C ALA A 320 2.24 -1.12 -7.80
N ASP A 321 2.61 -1.91 -6.79
CA ASP A 321 3.62 -2.96 -6.97
C ASP A 321 3.12 -4.41 -6.73
N SER A 322 2.38 -4.71 -5.66
CA SER A 322 2.01 -6.10 -5.33
C SER A 322 0.94 -6.70 -6.25
N ASP A 323 -0.05 -5.90 -6.66
CA ASP A 323 -1.19 -6.38 -7.45
C ASP A 323 -0.91 -6.41 -8.96
N THR A 324 0.14 -5.72 -9.39
CA THR A 324 0.54 -5.61 -10.80
C THR A 324 1.60 -6.64 -11.20
N LEU A 325 2.31 -7.27 -10.26
CA LEU A 325 3.40 -8.20 -10.56
C LEU A 325 2.98 -9.33 -11.54
N ALA A 326 1.79 -9.88 -11.36
CA ALA A 326 1.25 -10.92 -12.26
C ALA A 326 1.05 -10.42 -13.70
N GLU A 327 0.57 -9.20 -13.88
CA GLU A 327 0.39 -8.57 -15.19
C GLU A 327 1.72 -8.07 -15.77
N ALA A 328 2.57 -7.50 -14.93
CA ALA A 328 3.87 -6.95 -15.27
C ALA A 328 4.82 -8.05 -15.80
N VAL A 329 4.80 -9.23 -15.16
CA VAL A 329 5.54 -10.42 -15.61
C VAL A 329 5.08 -10.89 -17.00
N GLN A 330 3.79 -10.75 -17.34
CA GLN A 330 3.30 -11.06 -18.69
C GLN A 330 3.71 -10.02 -19.72
N ARG A 331 3.73 -8.71 -19.38
CA ARG A 331 4.06 -7.61 -20.31
C ARG A 331 5.51 -7.61 -20.81
N VAL A 332 6.43 -8.26 -20.09
CA VAL A 332 7.85 -8.39 -20.48
C VAL A 332 8.04 -9.12 -21.81
N ILE A 333 7.00 -9.77 -22.35
CA ILE A 333 6.96 -10.39 -23.69
C ILE A 333 7.25 -9.38 -24.83
N ALA A 334 7.03 -8.07 -24.62
CA ALA A 334 7.14 -7.05 -25.69
C ALA A 334 8.53 -6.40 -25.84
N LEU A 335 9.48 -6.63 -24.92
CA LEU A 335 10.80 -5.97 -24.92
C LEU A 335 11.95 -6.89 -25.39
N VAL A 336 11.63 -8.14 -25.78
CA VAL A 336 12.60 -9.15 -26.23
C VAL A 336 12.25 -9.66 -27.65
N ARG A 337 11.51 -8.87 -28.42
CA ARG A 337 11.29 -9.10 -29.86
C ARG A 337 11.87 -7.96 -30.67
#